data_AF-A0AB38FZG1-F1
#
_entry.id   AF-A0AB38FZG1-F1
#
_cell.length_a   1.000
_cell.length_b   1.000
_cell.length_c   1.000
_cell.angle_alpha   90.00
_cell.angle_beta   90.00
_cell.angle_gamma   90.00
#
_symmetry.space_group_name_H-M   'P 1'
#
loop_
_entity.id
_entity.type
_entity.pdbx_description
1 polymer ?
#
loop_
_entity_poly.entity_id
_entity_poly.type
_entity_poly.pdbx_seq_one_letter_code
_entity_poly.pdbx_strand_id
1 'polypeptide(L)'
;MNTKNNEDLLQVYPLIFSGLPAMSSENERELIQFCERYPLSVLSAMPWAAAEIAGVCGFSTLFHLMYRYGGRKLYLPKKNERFNKLYNIEIEGDQYQRLLKRVDSAGNIELPSAWGVFIAIRRAAMQMAMRDNVPSMELTRTFGVSMRNIRMIRSTSEKIKGGEGF
;
A
#
# COMPACT_ATOMS: atom_id res chain seq x y z
N MET A 1 20.03 -20.69 -9.37
CA MET A 1 19.40 -19.88 -10.44
C MET A 1 18.30 -19.03 -9.83
N ASN A 2 18.57 -17.77 -9.47
CA ASN A 2 17.52 -16.76 -9.17
C ASN A 2 18.04 -15.32 -9.23
N THR A 3 19.14 -15.06 -9.95
CA THR A 3 19.80 -13.75 -9.99
C THR A 3 19.01 -12.74 -10.83
N LYS A 4 18.35 -13.19 -11.91
CA LYS A 4 17.57 -12.31 -12.81
C LYS A 4 16.34 -11.67 -12.14
N ASN A 5 15.65 -12.38 -11.24
CA ASN A 5 14.48 -11.82 -10.54
C ASN A 5 14.85 -10.76 -9.48
N ASN A 6 16.04 -10.88 -8.89
CA ASN A 6 16.52 -9.92 -7.90
C ASN A 6 17.01 -8.62 -8.55
N GLU A 7 17.66 -8.68 -9.71
CA GLU A 7 18.13 -7.48 -10.42
C GLU A 7 16.98 -6.59 -10.90
N ASP A 8 15.88 -7.16 -11.40
CA ASP A 8 14.70 -6.40 -11.83
C ASP A 8 13.99 -5.69 -10.66
N LEU A 9 13.90 -6.35 -9.50
CA LEU A 9 13.29 -5.74 -8.31
C LEU A 9 14.17 -4.61 -7.74
N LEU A 10 15.50 -4.80 -7.76
CA LEU A 10 16.45 -3.82 -7.25
C LEU A 10 16.59 -2.56 -8.13
N GLN A 11 16.28 -2.63 -9.42
CA GLN A 11 16.27 -1.45 -10.30
C GLN A 11 15.03 -0.57 -10.11
N VAL A 12 13.89 -1.14 -9.73
CA VAL A 12 12.60 -0.42 -9.69
C VAL A 12 12.32 0.24 -8.33
N TYR A 13 12.72 -0.38 -7.22
CA TYR A 13 12.36 0.13 -5.90
C TYR A 13 12.88 1.53 -5.51
N PRO A 14 14.11 1.96 -5.90
CA PRO A 14 14.66 3.24 -5.46
C PRO A 14 13.88 4.46 -5.95
N LEU A 15 13.19 4.34 -7.10
CA LEU A 15 12.42 5.44 -7.68
C LEU A 15 11.04 5.55 -7.02
N ILE A 16 10.37 4.42 -6.79
CA ILE A 16 9.02 4.35 -6.21
C ILE A 16 8.98 4.82 -4.74
N PHE A 17 9.97 4.46 -3.93
CA PHE A 17 9.91 4.63 -2.46
C PHE A 17 10.71 5.81 -1.91
N SER A 18 11.22 6.68 -2.79
CA SER A 18 11.92 7.92 -2.45
C SER A 18 11.01 8.99 -1.81
N GLY A 19 9.70 8.90 -2.05
CA GLY A 19 8.67 9.79 -1.51
C GLY A 19 7.29 9.37 -2.01
N LEU A 20 6.23 10.01 -1.50
CA LEU A 20 4.89 9.79 -2.03
C LEU A 20 4.85 10.29 -3.48
N PRO A 21 4.55 9.44 -4.47
CA PRO A 21 4.49 9.86 -5.87
C PRO A 21 3.45 10.96 -6.09
N ALA A 22 3.67 11.83 -7.08
CA ALA A 22 2.67 12.79 -7.51
C ALA A 22 1.53 12.07 -8.26
N MET A 23 0.31 12.59 -8.14
CA MET A 23 -0.85 12.08 -8.88
C MET A 23 -0.58 12.16 -10.40
N SER A 24 -0.93 11.10 -11.12
CA SER A 24 -0.75 10.90 -12.56
C SER A 24 0.71 10.90 -13.03
N SER A 25 1.67 10.65 -12.14
CA SER A 25 3.09 10.51 -12.49
C SER A 25 3.47 9.08 -12.87
N GLU A 26 4.61 8.90 -13.54
CA GLU A 26 5.13 7.56 -13.83
C GLU A 26 5.37 6.75 -12.55
N ASN A 27 5.92 7.40 -11.52
CA ASN A 27 6.18 6.76 -10.22
C ASN A 27 4.88 6.30 -9.52
N GLU A 28 3.74 6.98 -9.75
CA GLU A 28 2.44 6.50 -9.26
C GLU A 28 2.02 5.23 -10.00
N ARG A 29 2.19 5.21 -11.33
CA ARG A 29 1.91 4.00 -12.14
C ARG A 29 2.75 2.82 -11.71
N GLU A 30 4.04 3.02 -11.48
CA GLU A 30 4.94 1.99 -10.97
C GLU A 30 4.55 1.52 -9.56
N LEU A 31 4.14 2.43 -8.67
CA LEU A 31 3.64 2.09 -7.33
C LEU A 31 2.36 1.24 -7.40
N ILE A 32 1.42 1.60 -8.27
CA ILE A 32 0.18 0.84 -8.51
C ILE A 32 0.52 -0.56 -9.02
N GLN A 33 1.39 -0.67 -10.02
CA GLN A 33 1.83 -1.97 -10.56
C GLN A 33 2.52 -2.84 -9.51
N PHE A 34 3.33 -2.24 -8.63
CA PHE A 34 3.90 -2.95 -7.50
C PHE A 34 2.82 -3.52 -6.57
N CYS A 35 1.81 -2.71 -6.24
CA CYS A 35 0.70 -3.14 -5.38
C CYS A 35 -0.13 -4.27 -6.02
N GLU A 36 -0.39 -4.19 -7.32
CA GLU A 36 -1.11 -5.20 -8.09
C GLU A 36 -0.31 -6.50 -8.25
N ARG A 37 1.02 -6.42 -8.29
CA ARG A 37 1.91 -7.58 -8.32
C ARG A 37 1.96 -8.32 -7.00
N TYR A 38 1.84 -7.62 -5.88
CA TYR A 38 1.96 -8.19 -4.53
C TYR A 38 0.77 -7.84 -3.62
N PRO A 39 -0.47 -8.13 -4.04
CA PRO A 39 -1.66 -7.63 -3.37
C PRO A 39 -1.79 -8.19 -1.95
N LEU A 40 -1.43 -9.46 -1.72
CA LEU A 40 -1.51 -10.06 -0.39
C LEU A 40 -0.61 -9.34 0.61
N SER A 41 0.66 -9.13 0.27
CA SER A 41 1.62 -8.45 1.16
C SER A 41 1.25 -7.00 1.40
N VAL A 42 0.71 -6.31 0.38
CA VAL A 42 0.34 -4.91 0.48
C VAL A 42 -0.97 -4.72 1.26
N LEU A 43 -2.04 -5.43 0.90
CA LEU A 43 -3.35 -5.32 1.55
C LEU A 43 -3.27 -5.63 3.05
N SER A 44 -2.50 -6.65 3.45
CA SER A 44 -2.33 -7.01 4.85
C SER A 44 -1.56 -5.98 5.69
N ALA A 45 -0.80 -5.09 5.05
CA ALA A 45 -0.01 -4.07 5.75
C ALA A 45 -0.73 -2.72 5.86
N MET A 46 -1.72 -2.47 5.00
CA MET A 46 -2.42 -1.19 4.93
C MET A 46 -3.45 -1.03 6.06
N PRO A 47 -3.81 0.22 6.41
CA PRO A 47 -5.00 0.47 7.22
C PRO A 47 -6.23 -0.19 6.59
N TRP A 48 -7.10 -0.77 7.43
CA TRP A 48 -8.24 -1.55 6.99
C TRP A 48 -9.07 -0.86 5.90
N ALA A 49 -9.43 0.43 6.09
CA ALA A 49 -10.23 1.16 5.10
C ALA A 49 -9.56 1.26 3.72
N ALA A 50 -8.23 1.45 3.66
CA ALA A 50 -7.51 1.46 2.40
C ALA A 50 -7.46 0.06 1.77
N ALA A 51 -7.22 -0.98 2.58
CA ALA A 51 -7.23 -2.37 2.11
C ALA A 51 -8.58 -2.78 1.52
N GLU A 52 -9.68 -2.33 2.12
CA GLU A 52 -11.02 -2.63 1.61
C GLU A 52 -11.34 -1.90 0.31
N ILE A 53 -10.97 -0.63 0.21
CA ILE A 53 -11.15 0.12 -1.04
C ILE A 53 -10.31 -0.48 -2.16
N ALA A 54 -9.02 -0.76 -1.92
CA ALA A 54 -8.16 -1.38 -2.92
C ALA A 54 -8.59 -2.81 -3.28
N GLY A 55 -9.00 -3.61 -2.30
CA GLY A 55 -9.42 -4.99 -2.53
C GLY A 55 -10.77 -5.13 -3.25
N VAL A 56 -11.58 -4.07 -3.27
CA VAL A 56 -12.88 -4.06 -3.96
C VAL A 56 -12.81 -3.31 -5.28
N CYS A 57 -12.13 -2.17 -5.33
CA CYS A 57 -12.15 -1.24 -6.46
C CYS A 57 -10.78 -1.05 -7.15
N GLY A 58 -9.74 -1.74 -6.67
CA GLY A 58 -8.38 -1.64 -7.21
C GLY A 58 -7.54 -0.51 -6.59
N PHE A 59 -6.22 -0.62 -6.75
CA PHE A 59 -5.26 0.34 -6.20
C PHE A 59 -5.34 1.72 -6.88
N SER A 60 -5.57 1.77 -8.19
CA SER A 60 -5.77 3.04 -8.91
C SER A 60 -6.90 3.88 -8.30
N THR A 61 -8.05 3.24 -8.01
CA THR A 61 -9.19 3.89 -7.34
C THR A 61 -8.84 4.39 -5.95
N LEU A 62 -8.14 3.56 -5.17
CA LEU A 62 -7.66 3.94 -3.85
C LEU A 62 -6.77 5.19 -3.90
N PHE A 63 -5.76 5.21 -4.78
CA PHE A 63 -4.83 6.34 -4.88
C PHE A 63 -5.55 7.62 -5.31
N HIS A 64 -6.44 7.56 -6.32
CA HIS A 64 -7.25 8.72 -6.73
C HIS A 64 -8.06 9.29 -5.56
N LEU A 65 -8.73 8.44 -4.79
CA LEU A 65 -9.46 8.87 -3.60
C LEU A 65 -8.54 9.51 -2.56
N MET A 66 -7.41 8.87 -2.27
CA MET A 66 -6.48 9.31 -1.23
C MET A 66 -5.80 10.63 -1.55
N TYR A 67 -5.38 10.85 -2.81
CA TYR A 67 -4.74 12.10 -3.20
C TYR A 67 -5.65 13.31 -3.02
N ARG A 68 -6.96 13.13 -3.25
CA ARG A 68 -7.91 14.24 -3.25
C ARG A 68 -8.71 14.38 -1.95
N TYR A 69 -8.93 13.27 -1.24
CA TYR A 69 -9.82 13.22 -0.07
C TYR A 69 -9.19 12.55 1.16
N GLY A 70 -7.94 12.10 1.10
CA GLY A 70 -7.28 11.37 2.18
C GLY A 70 -7.19 12.17 3.49
N GLY A 71 -7.29 11.45 4.62
CA GLY A 71 -7.30 12.04 5.96
C GLY A 71 -8.66 12.60 6.39
N ARG A 72 -9.74 12.20 5.71
CA ARG A 72 -11.11 12.68 5.96
C ARG A 72 -12.11 11.53 5.87
N LYS A 73 -13.33 11.77 6.33
CA LYS A 73 -14.47 10.87 6.11
C LYS A 73 -14.94 10.97 4.66
N LEU A 74 -15.06 9.83 3.99
CA LEU A 74 -15.60 9.69 2.65
C LEU A 74 -17.06 9.23 2.76
N TYR A 75 -17.99 10.03 2.27
CA TYR A 75 -19.43 9.72 2.31
C TYR A 75 -19.81 8.80 1.15
N LEU A 76 -20.53 7.71 1.43
CA LEU A 76 -21.02 6.77 0.42
C LEU A 76 -22.56 6.89 0.29
N PRO A 77 -23.08 7.61 -0.72
CA PRO A 77 -24.52 7.66 -0.98
C PRO A 77 -25.09 6.29 -1.36
N LYS A 78 -26.37 6.05 -1.12
CA LYS A 78 -27.01 4.74 -1.43
C LYS A 78 -26.91 4.29 -2.90
N LYS A 79 -26.67 5.21 -3.84
CA LYS A 79 -26.61 4.98 -5.28
C LYS A 79 -25.20 5.26 -5.79
N ASN A 80 -24.61 4.31 -6.53
CA ASN A 80 -23.23 4.42 -7.02
C ASN A 80 -23.07 5.58 -8.01
N GLU A 81 -24.08 5.90 -8.82
CA GLU A 81 -23.98 7.01 -9.80
C GLU A 81 -23.80 8.37 -9.09
N ARG A 82 -24.36 8.51 -7.89
CA ARG A 82 -24.14 9.72 -7.08
C ARG A 82 -22.72 9.76 -6.52
N PHE A 83 -22.19 8.63 -6.07
CA PHE A 83 -20.79 8.54 -5.62
C PHE A 83 -19.83 8.87 -6.77
N ASN A 84 -20.05 8.27 -7.93
CA ASN A 84 -19.22 8.46 -9.12
C ASN A 84 -19.16 9.93 -9.53
N LYS A 85 -20.29 10.64 -9.47
CA LYS A 85 -20.36 12.09 -9.72
C LYS A 85 -19.67 12.93 -8.63
N LEU A 86 -19.82 12.56 -7.35
CA LEU A 86 -19.25 13.32 -6.24
C LEU A 86 -17.72 13.28 -6.20
N TYR A 87 -17.14 12.11 -6.54
CA TYR A 87 -15.70 11.87 -6.40
C TYR A 87 -14.96 11.78 -7.74
N ASN A 88 -15.70 11.85 -8.86
CA ASN A 88 -15.17 11.71 -10.21
C ASN A 88 -14.38 10.41 -10.39
N ILE A 89 -15.04 9.29 -10.07
CA ILE A 89 -14.52 7.93 -10.16
C ILE A 89 -15.60 7.05 -10.75
N GLU A 90 -15.22 6.07 -11.54
CA GLU A 90 -16.14 5.04 -12.00
C GLU A 90 -15.97 3.78 -11.16
N ILE A 91 -16.98 3.47 -10.33
CA ILE A 91 -17.06 2.21 -9.59
C ILE A 91 -18.32 1.46 -10.04
N GLU A 92 -18.12 0.18 -10.38
CA GLU A 92 -19.20 -0.72 -10.78
C GLU A 92 -20.19 -0.96 -9.63
N GLY A 93 -21.44 -1.28 -9.98
CA GLY A 93 -22.52 -1.39 -8.99
C GLY A 93 -22.28 -2.44 -7.92
N ASP A 94 -21.75 -3.60 -8.29
CA ASP A 94 -21.45 -4.71 -7.38
C ASP A 94 -20.29 -4.38 -6.41
N GLN A 95 -19.21 -3.78 -6.92
CA GLN A 95 -18.09 -3.27 -6.14
C GLN A 95 -18.59 -2.21 -5.15
N TYR A 96 -19.45 -1.30 -5.61
CA TYR A 96 -20.03 -0.27 -4.77
C TYR A 96 -20.89 -0.85 -3.64
N GLN A 97 -21.72 -1.85 -3.92
CA GLN A 97 -22.51 -2.54 -2.90
C GLN A 97 -21.61 -3.25 -1.87
N ARG A 98 -20.45 -3.78 -2.29
CA ARG A 98 -19.47 -4.34 -1.35
C ARG A 98 -18.88 -3.26 -0.44
N LEU A 99 -18.60 -2.05 -0.95
CA LEU A 99 -18.13 -0.94 -0.12
C LEU A 99 -19.19 -0.43 0.85
N LEU A 100 -20.46 -0.36 0.43
CA LEU A 100 -21.57 0.05 1.30
C LEU A 100 -21.75 -0.83 2.54
N LYS A 101 -21.30 -2.09 2.50
CA LYS A 101 -21.32 -2.98 3.67
C LYS A 101 -20.27 -2.63 4.74
N ARG A 102 -19.38 -1.67 4.46
CA ARG A 102 -18.21 -1.32 5.27
C ARG A 102 -18.24 0.12 5.81
N VAL A 103 -19.34 0.83 5.59
CA VAL A 103 -19.53 2.19 6.08
C VAL A 103 -19.94 2.18 7.55
N ASP A 104 -19.67 3.29 8.25
CA ASP A 104 -20.22 3.56 9.58
C ASP A 104 -21.74 3.80 9.52
N SER A 105 -22.38 3.95 10.69
CA SER A 105 -23.83 4.19 10.78
C SER A 105 -24.30 5.47 10.10
N ALA A 106 -23.39 6.42 9.84
CA ALA A 106 -23.65 7.66 9.12
C ALA A 106 -23.36 7.55 7.60
N GLY A 107 -22.98 6.37 7.11
CA GLY A 107 -22.70 6.12 5.70
C GLY A 107 -21.32 6.60 5.25
N ASN A 108 -20.33 6.64 6.14
CA ASN A 108 -18.98 7.09 5.82
C ASN A 108 -17.92 6.00 6.02
N ILE A 109 -16.82 6.12 5.29
CA ILE A 109 -15.57 5.37 5.53
C ILE A 109 -14.49 6.38 5.94
N GLU A 110 -13.72 6.09 6.97
CA GLU A 110 -12.53 6.90 7.32
C GLU A 110 -11.41 6.62 6.32
N LEU A 111 -11.19 7.55 5.39
CA LEU A 111 -10.17 7.41 4.36
C LEU A 111 -8.82 7.84 4.96
N PRO A 112 -7.83 6.93 5.07
CA PRO A 112 -6.51 7.29 5.60
C PRO A 112 -5.81 8.31 4.68
N SER A 113 -4.80 9.00 5.23
CA SER A 113 -4.00 9.94 4.44
C SER A 113 -3.14 9.21 3.40
N ALA A 114 -2.89 9.89 2.27
CA ALA A 114 -2.01 9.39 1.22
C ALA A 114 -0.64 8.93 1.76
N TRP A 115 -0.06 9.76 2.63
CA TRP A 115 1.21 9.48 3.28
C TRP A 115 1.17 8.24 4.19
N GLY A 116 0.11 8.10 5.01
CA GLY A 116 0.00 6.98 5.95
C GLY A 116 -0.05 5.63 5.22
N VAL A 117 -0.81 5.55 4.14
CA VAL A 117 -0.88 4.35 3.30
C VAL A 117 0.43 4.11 2.55
N PHE A 118 1.03 5.14 1.97
CA PHE A 118 2.34 5.02 1.31
C PHE A 118 3.41 4.45 2.25
N ILE A 119 3.47 4.92 3.50
CA ILE A 119 4.39 4.39 4.51
C ILE A 119 4.11 2.92 4.81
N ALA A 120 2.84 2.50 4.85
CA ALA A 120 2.48 1.10 5.05
C ALA A 120 2.94 0.22 3.88
N ILE A 121 2.69 0.65 2.63
CA ILE A 121 3.14 -0.05 1.42
C ILE A 121 4.67 -0.14 1.39
N ARG A 122 5.36 0.98 1.67
CA ARG A 122 6.83 1.03 1.73
C ARG A 122 7.40 0.05 2.75
N ARG A 123 6.76 -0.05 3.92
CA ARG A 123 7.16 -1.03 4.95
C ARG A 123 6.94 -2.46 4.47
N ALA A 124 5.82 -2.76 3.81
CA ALA A 124 5.58 -4.08 3.25
C ALA A 124 6.65 -4.48 2.23
N ALA A 125 6.95 -3.58 1.29
CA ALA A 125 8.00 -3.78 0.29
C ALA A 125 9.38 -4.01 0.93
N MET A 126 9.73 -3.23 1.96
CA MET A 126 10.96 -3.42 2.70
C MET A 126 11.02 -4.79 3.40
N GLN A 127 9.92 -5.24 4.03
CA GLN A 127 9.86 -6.55 4.66
C GLN A 127 10.03 -7.69 3.65
N MET A 128 9.47 -7.54 2.45
CA MET A 128 9.67 -8.50 1.36
C MET A 128 11.14 -8.55 0.93
N ALA A 129 11.75 -7.41 0.63
CA ALA A 129 13.17 -7.33 0.26
C ALA A 129 14.09 -7.89 1.35
N MET A 130 13.76 -7.69 2.63
CA MET A 130 14.52 -8.28 3.74
C MET A 130 14.42 -9.82 3.77
N ARG A 131 13.24 -10.40 3.46
CA ARG A 131 13.08 -11.85 3.35
C ARG A 131 13.86 -12.44 2.18
N ASP A 132 14.01 -11.67 1.12
CA ASP A 132 14.81 -12.04 -0.06
C ASP A 132 16.33 -11.81 0.15
N ASN A 133 16.74 -11.50 1.39
CA ASN A 133 18.13 -11.26 1.79
C ASN A 133 18.83 -10.11 1.02
N VAL A 134 18.06 -9.10 0.59
CA VAL A 134 18.64 -7.89 -0.02
C VAL A 134 19.68 -7.25 0.92
N PRO A 135 20.88 -6.90 0.42
CA PRO A 135 21.92 -6.23 1.19
C PRO A 135 21.44 -4.97 1.90
N SER A 136 21.89 -4.75 3.13
CA SER A 136 21.46 -3.61 3.95
C SER A 136 21.73 -2.24 3.29
N MET A 137 22.83 -2.13 2.54
CA MET A 137 23.16 -0.91 1.80
C MET A 137 22.10 -0.59 0.72
N GLU A 138 21.61 -1.61 0.02
CA GLU A 138 20.57 -1.45 -0.99
C GLU A 138 19.22 -1.12 -0.35
N LEU A 139 18.89 -1.73 0.79
CA LEU A 139 17.68 -1.37 1.56
C LEU A 139 17.70 0.09 2.01
N THR A 140 18.85 0.60 2.50
CA THR A 140 18.99 2.01 2.88
C THR A 140 18.80 2.94 1.69
N ARG A 141 19.46 2.65 0.56
CA ARG A 141 19.34 3.44 -0.67
C ARG A 141 17.90 3.48 -1.19
N THR A 142 17.20 2.36 -1.08
CA THR A 142 15.88 2.15 -1.67
C THR A 142 14.75 2.74 -0.84
N PHE A 143 14.75 2.46 0.47
CA PHE A 143 13.61 2.78 1.35
C PHE A 143 13.86 4.02 2.22
N GLY A 144 15.05 4.63 2.11
CA GLY A 144 15.44 5.80 2.92
C GLY A 144 15.52 5.48 4.41
N VAL A 145 15.85 4.24 4.77
CA VAL A 145 15.94 3.77 6.16
C VAL A 145 17.39 3.70 6.65
N SER A 146 17.62 4.01 7.93
CA SER A 146 18.96 3.94 8.50
C SER A 146 19.44 2.50 8.72
N MET A 147 20.76 2.29 8.67
CA MET A 147 21.37 1.00 9.03
C MET A 147 20.98 0.52 10.44
N ARG A 148 20.74 1.46 11.37
CA ARG A 148 20.23 1.15 12.72
C ARG A 148 18.82 0.55 12.65
N ASN A 149 17.93 1.13 11.85
CA ASN A 149 16.58 0.62 11.67
C ASN A 149 16.60 -0.81 11.10
N ILE A 150 17.45 -1.07 10.09
CA ILE A 150 17.61 -2.41 9.49
C ILE A 150 18.08 -3.44 10.53
N ARG A 151 19.10 -3.10 11.32
CA ARG A 151 19.63 -4.00 12.38
C ARG A 151 18.56 -4.34 13.42
N MET A 152 17.78 -3.36 13.87
CA MET A 152 16.71 -3.59 14.85
C MET A 152 15.69 -4.60 14.32
N ILE A 153 15.21 -4.40 13.09
CA ILE A 153 14.19 -5.29 12.48
C ILE A 153 14.72 -6.72 12.32
N ARG A 154 15.97 -6.90 11.90
CA ARG A 154 16.60 -8.23 11.80
C ARG A 154 16.71 -8.91 13.16
N SER A 155 17.18 -8.18 14.18
CA SER A 155 17.32 -8.73 15.53
C SER A 155 15.98 -9.11 16.18
N THR A 156 14.90 -8.38 15.90
CA THR A 156 13.55 -8.75 16.35
C THR A 156 13.06 -10.01 15.65
N SER A 157 13.33 -10.15 14.36
CA SER A 157 12.92 -11.32 13.57
C SER A 157 13.65 -12.60 14.01
N GLU A 158 14.93 -12.49 14.38
CA GLU A 158 15.71 -13.59 14.95
C GLU A 158 15.19 -14.03 16.32
N LYS A 159 14.80 -13.08 17.18
CA LYS A 159 14.19 -13.40 18.50
C LYS A 159 12.84 -14.12 18.37
N ILE A 160 12.03 -13.78 17.36
CA ILE A 160 10.75 -14.45 17.12
C ILE A 160 10.98 -15.90 16.66
N LYS A 161 11.98 -16.17 15.82
CA LYS A 161 12.34 -17.53 15.40
C LYS A 161 12.98 -18.38 16.50
N GLY A 162 13.67 -17.75 17.46
CA GLY A 162 14.27 -18.43 18.62
C GLY A 162 13.31 -18.68 19.80
N GLY A 163 12.05 -18.24 19.69
CA GLY A 163 11.03 -18.39 20.73
C GLY A 163 10.13 -19.62 20.61
N GLU A 164 10.21 -20.38 19.51
CA GLU A 164 9.50 -21.66 19.34
C GLU A 164 10.35 -22.84 19.83
N GLY A 165 10.81 -22.76 21.08
CA GLY A 165 11.71 -23.76 21.65
C GLY A 165 11.61 -23.84 23.16
N PHE A 166 10.39 -23.91 23.71
CA PHE A 166 10.10 -24.47 25.03
C PHE A 166 8.68 -25.03 25.06
#